data_AF-A0A7X5Y6D6-F1
#
_entry.id   AF-A0A7X5Y6D6-F1
#
_cell.length_a   1.000
_cell.length_b   1.000
_cell.length_c   1.000
_cell.angle_alpha   90.00
_cell.angle_beta   90.00
_cell.angle_gamma   90.00
#
_symmetry.space_group_name_H-M   'P 1'
#
loop_
_entity.id
_entity.type
_entity.pdbx_description
1 polymer ?
#
loop_
_entity_poly.entity_id
_entity_poly.type
_entity_poly.pdbx_seq_one_letter_code
_entity_poly.pdbx_strand_id
1 'polypeptide(L)'
;MVHHGRIGPPIFTPKGSLYDDIRQRIANAGGAISREMLDREIATDASCSERIAKVGGLPSLLTNMHHSGEITMGPNTICLTERAKRRMAKQAGTK
;
A
#
# COMPACT_ATOMS: atom_id res chain seq x y z
N MET A 1 -20.91 28.12 -1.70
CA MET A 1 -19.71 27.63 -2.41
C MET A 1 -19.46 26.19 -1.97
N VAL A 2 -19.97 25.23 -2.74
CA VAL A 2 -19.87 23.80 -2.41
C VAL A 2 -18.68 23.19 -3.13
N HIS A 3 -17.58 22.94 -2.41
CA HIS A 3 -16.46 22.15 -2.94
C HIS A 3 -16.86 20.67 -2.95
N HIS A 4 -17.62 20.26 -3.97
CA HIS A 4 -17.70 18.85 -4.37
C HIS A 4 -16.37 18.47 -5.02
N GLY A 5 -15.37 18.19 -4.19
CA GLY A 5 -14.15 17.53 -4.61
C GLY A 5 -14.50 16.13 -5.10
N ARG A 6 -14.43 15.92 -6.41
CA ARG A 6 -14.59 14.64 -7.07
C ARG A 6 -13.71 13.59 -6.40
N ILE A 7 -14.31 12.67 -5.65
CA ILE A 7 -13.66 11.42 -5.29
C ILE A 7 -13.74 10.55 -6.55
N GLY A 8 -12.86 10.83 -7.51
CA GLY A 8 -12.64 9.91 -8.62
C GLY A 8 -12.20 8.56 -8.03
N PRO A 9 -12.53 7.42 -8.68
CA PRO A 9 -11.95 6.14 -8.28
C PRO A 9 -10.43 6.29 -8.18
N PRO A 10 -9.74 5.64 -7.22
CA PRO A 10 -8.30 5.75 -7.08
C PRO A 10 -7.70 5.43 -8.44
N ILE A 11 -7.14 6.46 -9.11
CA ILE A 11 -6.55 6.30 -10.42
C ILE A 11 -5.30 5.46 -10.16
N PHE A 12 -5.42 4.16 -10.39
CA PHE A 12 -4.37 3.19 -10.26
C PHE A 12 -3.40 3.42 -11.43
N THR A 13 -2.60 4.48 -11.34
CA THR A 13 -1.52 4.73 -12.29
C THR A 13 -0.38 3.77 -11.91
N PRO A 14 0.05 2.85 -12.78
CA PRO A 14 1.13 1.90 -12.50
C PRO A 14 2.52 2.55 -12.59
N LYS A 15 2.70 3.70 -11.92
CA LYS A 15 3.98 4.44 -11.84
C LYS A 15 4.73 4.19 -10.52
N GLY A 16 4.27 3.24 -9.71
CA GLY A 16 4.87 2.87 -8.44
C GLY A 16 5.64 1.55 -8.47
N SER A 17 6.72 1.46 -7.68
CA SER A 17 7.34 0.18 -7.34
C SER A 17 6.32 -0.72 -6.62
N LEU A 18 6.51 -2.05 -6.60
CA LEU A 18 5.61 -2.98 -5.90
C LEU A 18 5.35 -2.57 -4.43
N TYR A 19 6.37 -2.00 -3.80
CA TYR A 19 6.30 -1.41 -2.45
C TYR A 19 5.33 -0.22 -2.37
N ASP A 20 5.25 0.61 -3.40
CA ASP A 20 4.32 1.73 -3.51
C ASP A 20 2.88 1.24 -3.65
N ASP A 21 2.67 0.21 -4.47
CA ASP A 21 1.39 -0.49 -4.63
C ASP A 21 0.82 -0.96 -3.28
N ILE A 22 1.64 -1.67 -2.49
CA ILE A 22 1.24 -2.13 -1.16
C ILE A 22 0.98 -0.97 -0.21
N ARG A 23 1.83 0.06 -0.23
CA ARG A 23 1.62 1.26 0.60
C ARG A 23 0.32 1.97 0.26
N GLN A 24 -0.01 2.08 -1.03
CA GLN A 24 -1.24 2.71 -1.49
C GLN A 24 -2.47 1.92 -1.04
N ARG A 25 -2.44 0.58 -1.09
CA ARG A 25 -3.53 -0.27 -0.57
C ARG A 25 -3.74 -0.07 0.93
N ILE A 26 -2.67 -0.10 1.73
CA ILE A 26 -2.76 0.14 3.18
C ILE A 26 -3.26 1.56 3.46
N ALA A 27 -2.81 2.56 2.69
CA ALA A 27 -3.26 3.94 2.82
C ALA A 27 -4.75 4.11 2.48
N ASN A 28 -5.23 3.47 1.40
CA ASN A 28 -6.63 3.49 0.99
C ASN A 28 -7.54 2.82 2.03
N ALA A 29 -7.02 1.85 2.80
CA ALA A 29 -7.70 1.23 3.93
C ALA A 29 -7.74 2.12 5.20
N GLY A 30 -7.20 3.35 5.16
CA GLY A 30 -7.13 4.26 6.30
C GLY A 30 -5.78 4.24 7.03
N GLY A 31 -4.74 3.63 6.44
CA GLY A 31 -3.40 3.54 7.01
C GLY A 31 -3.14 2.29 7.84
N ALA A 32 -4.14 1.41 7.97
CA ALA A 32 -4.02 0.09 8.58
C ALA A 32 -4.92 -0.91 7.83
N ILE A 33 -4.43 -2.13 7.61
CA ILE A 33 -5.17 -3.20 6.93
C ILE A 33 -4.89 -4.54 7.61
N SER A 34 -5.88 -5.43 7.63
CA SER A 34 -5.69 -6.79 8.13
C SER A 34 -4.93 -7.64 7.09
N ARG A 35 -4.10 -8.58 7.56
CA ARG A 35 -3.35 -9.49 6.67
C ARG A 35 -4.25 -10.23 5.68
N GLU A 36 -5.37 -10.77 6.16
CA GLU A 36 -6.35 -11.47 5.32
C GLU A 36 -6.98 -10.57 4.27
N MET A 37 -7.28 -9.31 4.62
CA MET A 37 -7.85 -8.35 3.69
C MET A 37 -6.84 -7.99 2.60
N LEU A 38 -5.60 -7.72 2.99
CA LEU A 38 -4.52 -7.43 2.04
C LEU A 38 -4.26 -8.61 1.10
N ASP A 39 -4.25 -9.83 1.63
CA ASP A 39 -4.09 -11.06 0.84
C ASP A 39 -5.22 -11.22 -0.18
N ARG A 40 -6.48 -11.00 0.23
CA ARG A 40 -7.64 -10.99 -0.67
C ARG A 40 -7.51 -9.92 -1.76
N GLU A 41 -7.14 -8.70 -1.41
CA GLU A 41 -6.98 -7.62 -2.40
C GLU A 41 -5.88 -7.90 -3.41
N ILE A 42 -4.79 -8.53 -2.99
CA ILE A 42 -3.71 -8.99 -3.87
C ILE A 42 -4.18 -10.15 -4.74
N ALA A 43 -4.91 -11.11 -4.16
CA ALA A 43 -5.45 -12.26 -4.90
C ALA A 43 -6.44 -11.82 -6.00
N THR A 44 -7.20 -10.75 -5.76
CA THR A 44 -8.07 -10.15 -6.79
C THR A 44 -7.30 -9.44 -7.90
N ASP A 45 -6.02 -9.13 -7.69
CA ASP A 45 -5.15 -8.46 -8.66
C ASP A 45 -4.06 -9.42 -9.14
N ALA A 46 -4.37 -10.20 -10.18
CA ALA A 46 -3.47 -11.23 -10.71
C ALA A 46 -2.08 -10.69 -11.07
N SER A 47 -2.00 -9.43 -11.54
CA SER A 47 -0.73 -8.80 -11.91
C SER A 47 0.12 -8.46 -10.68
N CYS A 48 -0.51 -7.93 -9.63
CA CYS A 48 0.13 -7.71 -8.34
C CYS A 48 0.61 -9.02 -7.71
N SER A 49 -0.27 -10.03 -7.70
CA SER A 49 0.04 -11.38 -7.18
C SER A 49 1.24 -12.01 -7.88
N GLU A 50 1.31 -11.96 -9.21
CA GLU A 50 2.45 -12.49 -9.96
C GLU A 50 3.76 -11.75 -9.64
N ARG A 51 3.72 -10.42 -9.53
CA ARG A 51 4.89 -9.60 -9.15
C ARG A 51 5.35 -9.92 -7.73
N ILE A 52 4.42 -10.17 -6.81
CA ILE A 52 4.70 -10.56 -5.43
C ILE A 52 5.34 -11.95 -5.38
N ALA A 53 4.83 -12.91 -6.16
CA ALA A 53 5.42 -14.23 -6.26
C ALA A 53 6.89 -14.19 -6.72
N LYS A 54 7.21 -13.30 -7.68
CA LYS A 54 8.59 -13.11 -8.18
C LYS A 54 9.59 -12.57 -7.14
N VAL A 55 9.11 -11.89 -6.10
CA VAL A 55 9.97 -11.33 -5.02
C VAL A 55 9.98 -12.19 -3.75
N GLY A 56 9.52 -13.45 -3.84
CA GLY A 56 9.50 -14.37 -2.69
C GLY A 56 8.20 -14.34 -1.88
N GLY A 57 7.12 -13.78 -2.44
CA GLY A 57 5.79 -13.79 -1.85
C GLY A 57 5.48 -12.61 -0.94
N LEU A 58 4.20 -12.51 -0.55
CA LEU A 58 3.69 -11.43 0.30
C LEU A 58 4.40 -11.36 1.67
N PRO A 59 4.67 -12.49 2.36
CA PRO A 59 5.38 -12.46 3.65
C PRO A 59 6.79 -11.87 3.54
N SER A 60 7.53 -12.21 2.48
CA SER A 60 8.88 -11.69 2.25
C SER A 60 8.87 -10.20 1.97
N LEU A 61 7.92 -9.74 1.13
CA LEU A 61 7.73 -8.32 0.84
C LEU A 61 7.39 -7.53 2.10
N LEU A 62 6.46 -8.02 2.92
CA LEU A 62 6.08 -7.37 4.18
C LEU A 62 7.24 -7.35 5.19
N THR A 63 8.02 -8.42 5.27
CA THR A 63 9.22 -8.48 6.11
C THR A 63 10.23 -7.42 5.69
N ASN A 64 10.49 -7.28 4.39
CA ASN A 64 11.38 -6.24 3.86
C ASN A 64 10.87 -4.82 4.18
N MET A 65 9.56 -4.58 4.01
CA MET A 65 8.94 -3.29 4.34
C MET A 65 8.99 -2.96 5.83
N HIS A 66 8.83 -3.98 6.68
CA HIS A 66 8.95 -3.85 8.13
C HIS A 66 10.38 -3.50 8.53
N HIS A 67 11.38 -4.21 7.99
CA HIS A 67 12.79 -3.91 8.21
C HIS A 67 13.20 -2.52 7.72
N SER A 68 12.62 -2.06 6.60
CA SER A 68 12.81 -0.70 6.06
C SER A 68 12.17 0.39 6.94
N GLY A 69 11.30 0.01 7.89
CA GLY A 69 10.55 0.94 8.74
C GLY A 69 9.40 1.65 8.00
N GLU A 70 8.93 1.09 6.88
CA GLU A 70 7.79 1.64 6.14
C GLU A 70 6.45 1.18 6.70
N ILE A 71 6.42 -0.02 7.27
CA ILE A 71 5.23 -0.57 7.93
C ILE A 71 5.57 -1.08 9.33
N THR A 72 4.57 -1.12 10.18
CA THR A 72 4.59 -1.86 11.44
C THR A 72 3.68 -3.08 11.28
N MET A 73 4.17 -4.25 11.67
CA MET A 73 3.39 -5.48 11.65
C MET A 73 2.94 -5.83 13.07
N GLY A 74 1.63 -5.82 13.31
CA GLY A 74 1.02 -6.47 14.45
C GLY A 74 0.74 -7.96 14.19
N PRO A 75 0.08 -8.66 15.14
CA PRO A 75 -0.24 -10.07 15.00
C PRO A 75 -1.10 -10.36 13.76
N ASN A 76 -2.14 -9.55 13.49
CA ASN A 76 -3.02 -9.68 12.32
C ASN A 76 -3.16 -8.41 11.48
N THR A 77 -2.54 -7.31 11.88
CA THR A 77 -2.72 -5.99 11.26
C THR A 77 -1.39 -5.45 10.73
N ILE A 78 -1.43 -4.81 9.57
CA ILE A 78 -0.31 -4.12 8.95
C ILE A 78 -0.65 -2.64 8.91
N CYS A 79 0.19 -1.81 9.51
CA CYS A 79 -0.01 -0.37 9.58
C CYS A 79 1.12 0.35 8.85
N LEU A 80 0.80 1.45 8.16
CA LEU A 80 1.84 2.35 7.66
C LEU A 80 2.46 3.14 8.80
N THR A 81 3.77 3.27 8.77
CA THR A 81 4.45 4.20 9.69
C THR A 81 4.20 5.64 9.26
N GLU A 82 4.28 6.56 10.22
CA GLU A 82 4.23 8.00 9.95
C GLU A 82 5.28 8.44 8.92
N ARG A 83 6.45 7.77 8.90
CA ARG A 83 7.51 7.99 7.92
C ARG A 83 7.05 7.65 6.50
N ALA A 84 6.41 6.50 6.30
CA ALA A 84 5.88 6.11 5.00
C ALA A 84 4.78 7.06 4.53
N LYS A 85 3.84 7.41 5.41
CA LYS A 85 2.76 8.38 5.11
C LYS A 85 3.32 9.74 4.67
N ARG A 86 4.31 10.28 5.39
CA ARG A 86 4.96 11.56 5.03
C ARG A 86 5.69 11.48 3.68
N ARG A 87 6.32 10.34 3.37
CA ARG A 87 6.99 10.12 2.08
C ARG A 87 5.99 10.13 0.92
N MET A 88 4.83 9.49 1.10
CA MET A 88 3.74 9.47 0.11
C MET A 88 3.14 10.87 -0.08
N ALA A 89 2.87 11.60 1.02
CA ALA A 89 2.37 12.97 0.95
C ALA A 89 3.35 13.91 0.23
N LYS A 90 4.66 13.75 0.43
CA LYS A 90 5.69 14.53 -0.26
C LYS A 90 5.73 14.26 -1.78
N GLN A 91 5.43 13.03 -2.21
CA GLN A 91 5.34 12.69 -3.63
C GLN A 91 4.05 13.22 -4.28
N ALA A 92 2.95 13.33 -3.53
CA ALA A 92 1.70 13.90 -4.01
C ALA A 92 1.72 15.44 -4.10
N GLY A 93 2.58 16.11 -3.33
CA GLY A 93 2.66 17.58 -3.21
C GLY A 93 3.57 18.30 -4.21
N THR A 94 4.22 17.60 -5.14
CA THR A 94 5.01 18.22 -6.22
C THR A 94 4.15 18.37 -7.48
N LYS A 95 3.31 19.41 -7.51
CA LYS A 95 2.80 20.04 -8.73
C LYS A 95 2.62 21.53 -8.50
#